data_AF-A0A1S3QU08-F1
#
_entry.id   AF-A0A1S3QU08-F1
#
_cell.length_a   1.000
_cell.length_b   1.000
_cell.length_c   1.000
_cell.angle_alpha   90.00
_cell.angle_beta   90.00
_cell.angle_gamma   90.00
#
_symmetry.space_group_name_H-M   'P 1'
#
loop_
_entity.id
_entity.type
_entity.pdbx_description
1 polymer ?
#
loop_
_entity_poly.entity_id
_entity_poly.type
_entity_poly.pdbx_seq_one_letter_code
_entity_poly.pdbx_strand_id
1 'polypeptide(L)'
;MLSFSTGSMQTMYRPDGLNGDINVTLWPLQNGVLHFCGFQVLAPQVFWCPGHSPPANRTAMLDGWRARLKTLLVERPLTFAPCELFDLTFPGGFMLRPEVREEQRTRPHGITTGHHLGKPLPPDNQLKAEG
;
A
#
# COMPACT_ATOMS: atom_id res chain seq x y z
N MET A 1 -9.42 -1.81 5.27
CA MET A 1 -8.59 -2.97 4.84
C MET A 1 -9.21 -3.59 3.60
N LEU A 2 -8.41 -4.04 2.64
CA LEU A 2 -8.87 -4.85 1.50
C LEU A 2 -8.57 -6.33 1.75
N SER A 3 -9.48 -7.23 1.40
CA SER A 3 -9.25 -8.68 1.41
C SER A 3 -9.64 -9.27 0.07
N PHE A 4 -8.68 -9.80 -0.67
CA PHE A 4 -8.90 -10.29 -2.03
C PHE A 4 -8.00 -11.48 -2.39
N SER A 5 -8.36 -12.16 -3.46
CA SER A 5 -7.58 -13.24 -4.06
C SER A 5 -7.21 -12.91 -5.50
N THR A 6 -6.09 -13.45 -5.97
CA THR A 6 -5.68 -13.32 -7.38
C THR A 6 -5.58 -14.69 -8.05
N GLY A 7 -5.69 -14.72 -9.38
CA GLY A 7 -5.38 -15.92 -10.17
C GLY A 7 -3.87 -16.17 -10.35
N SER A 8 -3.03 -15.25 -9.89
CA SER A 8 -1.59 -15.21 -10.17
C SER A 8 -0.75 -15.49 -8.93
N MET A 9 0.47 -15.98 -9.15
CA MET A 9 1.46 -16.11 -8.07
C MET A 9 1.93 -14.74 -7.60
N GLN A 10 2.37 -14.65 -6.34
CA GLN A 10 2.92 -13.40 -5.78
C GLN A 10 4.11 -12.87 -6.60
N THR A 11 4.96 -13.76 -7.14
CA THR A 11 6.13 -13.37 -7.94
C THR A 11 5.76 -12.62 -9.21
N MET A 12 4.58 -12.86 -9.78
CA MET A 12 4.10 -12.14 -10.96
C MET A 12 3.82 -10.67 -10.66
N TYR A 13 3.68 -10.31 -9.39
CA TYR A 13 3.37 -8.96 -8.91
C TYR A 13 4.56 -8.26 -8.24
N ARG A 14 5.77 -8.78 -8.46
CA ARG A 14 7.01 -8.06 -8.15
C ARG A 14 7.26 -6.95 -9.19
N PRO A 15 8.14 -5.97 -8.92
CA PRO A 15 8.49 -4.94 -9.89
C PRO A 15 8.99 -5.47 -11.24
N ASP A 16 9.63 -6.64 -11.24
CA ASP A 16 10.12 -7.39 -12.41
C ASP A 16 9.18 -8.52 -12.85
N GLY A 17 8.00 -8.63 -12.24
CA GLY A 17 6.99 -9.64 -12.54
C GLY A 17 6.07 -9.23 -13.69
N LEU A 18 5.41 -10.23 -14.29
CA LEU A 18 4.52 -10.04 -15.46
C LEU A 18 3.44 -8.97 -15.26
N ASN A 19 2.88 -8.87 -14.06
CA ASN A 19 1.78 -7.95 -13.73
C ASN A 19 2.28 -6.62 -13.15
N GLY A 20 3.58 -6.46 -12.94
CA GLY A 20 4.19 -5.29 -12.30
C GLY A 20 3.97 -5.22 -10.79
N ASP A 21 4.55 -4.20 -10.17
CA ASP A 21 4.51 -4.00 -8.71
C ASP A 21 3.08 -3.80 -8.20
N ILE A 22 2.61 -4.71 -7.35
CA ILE A 22 1.28 -4.64 -6.71
C ILE A 22 1.04 -3.35 -5.94
N ASN A 23 2.08 -2.69 -5.44
CA ASN A 23 1.93 -1.43 -4.73
C ASN A 23 1.28 -0.37 -5.63
N VAL A 24 1.65 -0.35 -6.92
CA VAL A 24 1.08 0.55 -7.92
C VAL A 24 -0.38 0.21 -8.18
N THR A 25 -0.72 -1.07 -8.31
CA THR A 25 -2.10 -1.52 -8.54
C THR A 25 -3.03 -1.16 -7.37
N LEU A 26 -2.54 -1.25 -6.13
CA LEU A 26 -3.35 -0.99 -4.94
C LEU A 26 -3.56 0.49 -4.63
N TRP A 27 -2.63 1.35 -5.05
CA TRP A 27 -2.64 2.77 -4.71
C TRP A 27 -3.96 3.49 -5.03
N PRO A 28 -4.57 3.37 -6.21
CA PRO A 28 -5.81 4.11 -6.52
C PRO A 28 -6.97 3.75 -5.59
N LEU A 29 -7.06 2.49 -5.14
CA LEU A 29 -8.12 2.06 -4.23
C LEU A 29 -7.82 2.43 -2.78
N GLN A 30 -6.59 2.16 -2.32
CA GLN A 30 -6.21 2.41 -0.94
C GLN A 30 -6.09 3.91 -0.66
N ASN A 31 -5.37 4.67 -1.49
CA ASN A 31 -5.22 6.10 -1.32
C ASN A 31 -6.41 6.89 -1.92
N GLY A 32 -6.71 6.64 -3.20
CA GLY A 32 -7.65 7.46 -3.96
C GLY A 32 -9.12 7.28 -3.57
N VAL A 33 -9.48 6.18 -2.92
CA VAL A 33 -10.86 5.92 -2.47
C VAL A 33 -10.95 5.86 -0.95
N LEU A 34 -10.23 4.92 -0.31
CA LEU A 34 -10.38 4.71 1.12
C LEU A 34 -9.74 5.84 1.94
N HIS A 35 -8.46 6.11 1.75
CA HIS A 35 -7.75 7.13 2.51
C HIS A 35 -8.31 8.54 2.24
N PHE A 36 -8.67 8.83 0.98
CA PHE A 36 -9.36 10.07 0.62
C PHE A 36 -10.62 10.33 1.45
N CYS A 37 -11.39 9.28 1.75
CA CYS A 37 -12.58 9.36 2.61
C CYS A 37 -12.26 9.33 4.12
N GLY A 38 -10.99 9.47 4.52
CA GLY A 38 -10.57 9.52 5.93
C GLY A 38 -10.36 8.16 6.59
N PHE A 39 -10.40 7.04 5.85
CA PHE A 39 -10.14 5.73 6.45
C PHE A 39 -8.67 5.56 6.84
N GLN A 40 -8.45 4.94 8.01
CA GLN A 40 -7.20 4.30 8.37
C GLN A 40 -7.10 2.95 7.62
N VAL A 41 -6.30 2.91 6.56
CA VAL A 41 -6.23 1.73 5.69
C VAL A 41 -5.22 0.74 6.25
N LEU A 42 -5.68 -0.40 6.78
CA LEU A 42 -4.79 -1.50 7.17
C LEU A 42 -4.20 -2.24 5.96
N ALA A 43 -3.05 -2.88 6.16
CA ALA A 43 -2.39 -3.75 5.18
C ALA A 43 -3.38 -4.73 4.53
N PRO A 44 -3.35 -4.94 3.20
CA PRO A 44 -4.30 -5.82 2.54
C PRO A 44 -4.09 -7.29 2.94
N GLN A 45 -5.16 -8.06 2.98
CA GLN A 45 -5.10 -9.51 2.98
C GLN A 45 -5.11 -10.00 1.53
N VAL A 46 -4.00 -10.57 1.06
CA VAL A 46 -3.89 -11.07 -0.32
C VAL A 46 -3.70 -12.58 -0.34
N PHE A 47 -4.64 -13.29 -0.96
CA PHE A 47 -4.51 -14.72 -1.23
C PHE A 47 -4.02 -14.94 -2.66
N TRP A 48 -2.76 -15.32 -2.78
CA TRP A 48 -2.11 -15.54 -4.07
C TRP A 48 -2.46 -16.91 -4.64
N CYS A 49 -3.06 -16.94 -5.83
CA CYS A 49 -3.34 -18.15 -6.60
C CYS A 49 -4.03 -19.29 -5.82
N PRO A 50 -5.10 -19.04 -5.02
CA PRO A 50 -5.75 -20.11 -4.26
C PRO A 50 -6.37 -21.18 -5.17
N GLY A 51 -6.78 -20.82 -6.40
CA GLY A 51 -7.31 -21.76 -7.39
C GLY A 51 -6.34 -22.86 -7.82
N HIS A 52 -5.03 -22.60 -7.73
CA HIS A 52 -3.98 -23.60 -8.02
C HIS A 52 -3.26 -24.08 -6.75
N SER A 53 -3.76 -23.70 -5.57
CA SER A 53 -3.17 -24.10 -4.29
C SER A 53 -3.77 -25.43 -3.80
N PRO A 54 -2.97 -26.35 -3.23
CA PRO A 54 -3.50 -27.56 -2.60
C PRO A 54 -4.52 -27.28 -1.49
N PRO A 55 -5.43 -28.22 -1.16
CA PRO A 55 -6.43 -28.04 -0.10
C PRO A 55 -5.83 -27.63 1.25
N ALA A 56 -4.67 -28.18 1.62
CA ALA A 56 -3.97 -27.83 2.86
C ALA A 56 -3.56 -26.34 2.87
N ASN A 57 -3.04 -25.82 1.76
CA ASN A 57 -2.64 -24.40 1.65
C ASN A 57 -3.85 -23.48 1.75
N ARG A 58 -4.97 -23.82 1.11
CA ARG A 58 -6.22 -23.04 1.22
C ARG A 58 -6.77 -23.04 2.65
N THR A 59 -6.66 -24.15 3.35
CA THR A 59 -7.04 -24.25 4.76
C THR A 59 -6.15 -23.34 5.62
N ALA A 60 -4.83 -23.40 5.42
CA ALA A 60 -3.88 -22.52 6.10
C ALA A 60 -4.14 -21.02 5.83
N MET A 61 -4.51 -20.65 4.60
CA MET A 61 -4.92 -19.29 4.25
C MET A 61 -6.13 -18.82 5.07
N LEU A 62 -7.17 -19.66 5.18
CA LEU A 62 -8.37 -19.36 5.98
C LEU A 62 -8.05 -19.26 7.47
N ASP A 63 -7.22 -20.15 7.98
CA ASP A 63 -6.84 -20.17 9.40
C ASP A 63 -5.99 -18.95 9.77
N GLY A 64 -5.01 -18.60 8.94
CA GLY A 64 -4.22 -17.38 9.09
C GLY A 64 -5.10 -16.12 9.05
N TRP A 65 -6.10 -16.09 8.17
CA TRP A 65 -7.04 -14.98 8.11
C TRP A 65 -7.91 -14.86 9.37
N ARG A 66 -8.44 -15.98 9.86
CA ARG A 66 -9.20 -16.02 11.12
C ARG A 66 -8.34 -15.59 12.30
N ALA A 67 -7.06 -15.95 12.32
CA ALA A 67 -6.13 -15.52 13.36
C ALA A 67 -5.91 -14.01 13.32
N ARG A 68 -5.64 -13.44 12.14
CA ARG A 68 -5.44 -12.01 11.95
C ARG A 68 -6.65 -11.17 12.37
N LEU A 69 -7.86 -11.62 12.03
CA LEU A 69 -9.10 -10.94 12.41
C LEU A 69 -9.24 -10.72 13.94
N LYS A 70 -8.61 -11.56 14.76
CA LYS A 70 -8.63 -11.41 16.23
C LYS A 70 -7.83 -10.21 16.73
N THR A 71 -6.83 -9.76 15.97
CA THR A 71 -5.94 -8.65 16.35
C THR A 71 -6.13 -7.42 15.46
N LEU A 72 -7.12 -7.43 14.56
CA LEU A 72 -7.27 -6.45 13.49
C LEU A 72 -7.37 -5.00 14.01
N LEU A 73 -8.05 -4.79 15.13
CA LEU A 73 -8.31 -3.46 15.69
C LEU A 73 -7.06 -2.80 16.30
N VAL A 74 -5.99 -3.56 16.55
CA VAL A 74 -4.73 -3.04 17.10
C VAL A 74 -3.59 -3.07 16.09
N GLU A 75 -3.87 -3.44 14.83
CA GLU A 75 -2.89 -3.36 13.75
C GLU A 75 -2.60 -1.89 13.42
N ARG A 76 -1.34 -1.61 13.07
CA ARG A 76 -0.97 -0.30 12.55
C ARG A 76 -1.51 -0.13 11.11
N PRO A 77 -2.07 1.02 10.76
CA PRO A 77 -2.46 1.31 9.38
C PRO A 77 -1.24 1.52 8.48
N LEU A 78 -1.46 1.47 7.17
CA LEU A 78 -0.49 1.87 6.15
C LEU A 78 -0.20 3.37 6.26
N THR A 79 1.02 3.76 5.90
CA THR A 79 1.46 5.16 5.89
C THR A 79 1.15 5.81 4.54
N PHE A 80 0.45 6.95 4.60
CA PHE A 80 0.22 7.85 3.46
C PHE A 80 0.92 9.19 3.70
N ALA A 81 1.08 10.00 2.65
CA ALA A 81 1.68 11.33 2.80
C ALA A 81 0.72 12.24 3.59
N PRO A 82 1.12 12.75 4.77
CA PRO A 82 0.26 13.63 5.56
C PRO A 82 -0.09 14.92 4.81
N CYS A 83 -1.31 15.43 4.97
CA CYS A 83 -1.76 16.66 4.31
C CYS A 83 -0.91 17.88 4.69
N GLU A 84 -0.28 17.86 5.87
CA GLU A 84 0.59 18.89 6.39
C GLU A 84 1.82 19.13 5.50
N LEU A 85 2.23 18.12 4.72
CA LEU A 85 3.34 18.24 3.77
C LEU A 85 3.01 19.12 2.56
N PHE A 86 1.73 19.45 2.34
CA PHE A 86 1.25 20.15 1.17
C PHE A 86 0.74 21.56 1.51
N ASP A 87 0.79 22.44 0.52
CA ASP A 87 0.11 23.73 0.55
C ASP A 87 -1.35 23.55 0.14
N LEU A 88 -2.24 23.43 1.12
CA LEU A 88 -3.67 23.16 0.93
C LEU A 88 -4.48 24.39 0.46
N THR A 89 -3.82 25.41 -0.08
CA THR A 89 -4.48 26.61 -0.63
C THR A 89 -4.66 26.50 -2.14
N PHE A 90 -5.71 27.13 -2.68
CA PHE A 90 -5.91 27.20 -4.13
C PHE A 90 -4.75 27.87 -4.88
N PRO A 91 -4.17 29.00 -4.42
CA PRO A 91 -3.00 29.59 -5.06
C PRO A 91 -1.76 28.69 -5.01
N GLY A 92 -1.58 27.92 -3.92
CA GLY A 92 -0.51 26.94 -3.77
C GLY A 92 -0.72 25.66 -4.59
N GLY A 93 -1.90 25.46 -5.17
CA GLY A 93 -2.20 24.37 -6.08
C GLY A 93 -2.17 22.98 -5.45
N PHE A 94 -2.30 22.86 -4.12
CA PHE A 94 -2.25 21.57 -3.42
C PHE A 94 -0.91 20.82 -3.62
N MET A 95 0.16 21.57 -3.86
CA MET A 95 1.49 21.04 -4.14
C MET A 95 2.30 20.82 -2.85
N LEU A 96 3.27 19.91 -2.90
CA LEU A 96 4.22 19.69 -1.81
C LEU A 96 4.95 21.00 -1.48
N ARG A 97 5.04 21.34 -0.18
CA ARG A 97 5.72 22.56 0.30
C ARG A 97 7.20 22.57 -0.14
N PRO A 98 7.78 23.73 -0.50
CA PRO A 98 9.17 23.82 -0.97
C PRO A 98 10.20 23.23 -0.01
N GLU A 99 10.05 23.48 1.29
CA GLU A 99 10.92 22.96 2.34
C GLU A 99 10.88 21.42 2.43
N VAL A 100 9.69 20.83 2.35
CA VAL A 100 9.53 19.37 2.33
C VAL A 100 10.14 18.78 1.06
N ARG A 101 9.96 19.44 -0.09
CA ARG A 101 10.57 18.99 -1.35
C ARG A 101 12.09 18.93 -1.26
N GLU A 102 12.72 19.94 -0.65
CA GLU A 102 14.18 19.97 -0.50
C GLU A 102 14.67 18.88 0.45
N GLU A 103 14.03 18.69 1.60
CA GLU A 103 14.34 17.59 2.52
C GLU A 103 14.26 16.22 1.84
N GLN A 104 13.25 16.02 1.00
CA GLN A 104 13.06 14.77 0.28
C GLN A 104 14.17 14.50 -0.73
N ARG A 105 14.91 15.50 -1.24
CA ARG A 105 15.94 15.29 -2.29
C ARG A 105 17.03 14.32 -1.87
N THR A 106 17.43 14.33 -0.61
CA THR A 106 18.48 13.46 -0.07
C THR A 106 17.99 12.03 0.22
N ARG A 107 16.67 11.79 0.26
CA ARG A 107 16.11 10.47 0.55
C ARG A 107 16.21 9.52 -0.66
N PRO A 108 16.46 8.22 -0.44
CA PRO A 108 16.61 7.24 -1.53
C PRO A 108 15.28 6.89 -2.23
N HIS A 109 14.16 7.00 -1.53
CA HIS A 109 12.82 6.70 -2.05
C HIS A 109 11.94 7.95 -2.01
N GLY A 110 10.80 7.90 -2.70
CA GLY A 110 9.74 8.87 -2.51
C GLY A 110 9.04 8.76 -1.14
N ILE A 111 7.95 9.49 -0.95
CA ILE A 111 7.20 9.50 0.31
C ILE A 111 6.24 8.30 0.38
N THR A 112 5.57 7.99 -0.72
CA THR A 112 4.61 6.88 -0.86
C THR A 112 4.63 6.39 -2.32
N THR A 113 3.84 5.37 -2.65
CA THR A 113 3.70 4.89 -4.03
C THR A 113 3.24 5.99 -4.99
N GLY A 114 2.21 6.78 -4.65
CA GLY A 114 1.77 7.88 -5.52
C GLY A 114 2.62 9.15 -5.40
N HIS A 115 3.22 9.39 -4.24
CA HIS A 115 4.13 10.52 -4.02
C HIS A 115 5.60 10.08 -4.17
N HIS A 116 5.91 9.44 -5.30
CA HIS A 116 7.23 8.86 -5.55
C HIS A 116 8.29 9.91 -5.95
N LEU A 117 7.88 11.12 -6.36
CA LEU A 117 8.75 12.25 -6.68
C LEU A 117 9.82 11.96 -7.75
N GLY A 118 9.53 11.05 -8.69
CA GLY A 118 10.48 10.59 -9.71
C GLY A 118 11.58 9.66 -9.19
N LYS A 119 11.49 9.21 -7.93
CA LYS A 119 12.43 8.30 -7.26
C LYS A 119 11.89 6.86 -7.25
N PRO A 120 12.72 5.87 -6.86
CA PRO A 120 12.24 4.54 -6.55
C PRO A 120 11.09 4.55 -5.53
N LEU A 121 10.14 3.64 -5.72
CA LEU A 121 9.01 3.49 -4.79
C LEU A 121 9.50 2.99 -3.43
N PRO A 122 8.95 3.49 -2.31
CA PRO A 122 9.21 2.88 -1.02
C PRO A 122 8.74 1.41 -1.03
N PRO A 123 9.57 0.47 -0.57
CA PRO A 123 9.25 -0.95 -0.64
C PRO A 123 7.99 -1.26 0.18
N ASP A 124 7.10 -2.08 -0.39
CA ASP A 124 5.88 -2.58 0.27
C ASP A 124 4.93 -1.49 0.82
N ASN A 125 4.99 -0.24 0.36
CA ASN A 125 4.23 0.88 0.93
C ASN A 125 2.70 0.66 1.00
N GLN A 126 2.13 -0.13 0.08
CA GLN A 126 0.70 -0.46 0.03
C GLN A 126 0.40 -1.90 0.51
N LEU A 127 1.42 -2.62 1.00
CA LEU A 127 1.34 -3.99 1.50
C LEU A 127 1.62 -4.11 3.00
N LYS A 128 2.52 -3.29 3.55
CA LYS A 128 2.98 -3.39 4.94
C LYS A 128 2.95 -2.02 5.62
N ALA A 129 2.51 -2.01 6.87
CA ALA A 129 2.68 -0.85 7.74
C ALA A 129 4.16 -0.71 8.14
N GLU A 130 4.61 0.51 8.39
CA GLU A 130 5.96 0.77 8.89
C GLU A 130 6.10 0.22 10.33
N GLY A 131 7.24 -0.44 10.58
CA GLY A 131 7.60 -1.05 11.86
C GLY A 131 8.04 -0.04 12.91
#